data_AF-A0A4Y8V3B6-F1
#
_entry.id   AF-A0A4Y8V3B6-F1
#
_cell.length_a   1.000
_cell.length_b   1.000
_cell.length_c   1.000
_cell.angle_alpha   90.00
_cell.angle_beta   90.00
_cell.angle_gamma   90.00
#
_symmetry.space_group_name_H-M   'P 1'
#
loop_
_entity.id
_entity.type
_entity.pdbx_description
1 polymer ?
#
loop_
_entity_poly.entity_id
_entity_poly.type
_entity_poly.pdbx_seq_one_letter_code
_entity_poly.pdbx_strand_id
1 'polypeptide(L)'
;MRDRAPGCWPGCCARTRHVVVPAPARREGVGVRRLLVGVVAAVVLLAGAGPALAGPGEDVLRPGEHLEPGQALLAPGGVHSLVVQPDGALGLYAGDGTAPRWSSGRGVAGSALTTGATGDVRLVAPDGTLVWSTATGGSGGTLRVRDDGEVVVTDPAGAVVWSAGTAQAPSTLDGPARLTADAVLSSPDGRYTLLVVPGAGVQLQGPDGSVRWAPGTEAAPARPDAPAPTTAVALELRADGNLVAVDEDGDRVWRSRTAGLGARSLAVGDDGTLVLRDDAGDAVWSSGAPVGPSTLDPGGELAPGASLGSPSGHLGLVVRDGALVATWDGEDVWTSGDVGGALVRLQPDGNLVLVDRDGTPVWGTATAGHDGARLVLEEAAVLLVGPQGGVLWQVAVPADRVPAGVRPADCARVDGPVPEADTVRTRSGIRVHACLAEAVDALVEAARADGVVLGGGGWRSPDQQVALRRAHCGPSDHDVYDKPASQCSPSTARPGASRHERGLAIDFTSGGRTLGAGSAAYAWLVEHAEAYGLENLPGEPWHWSVDGS
;
A
#
# COMPACT_ATOMS: atom_id res chain seq x y z
N MET A 1 -37.89 -61.23 29.22
CA MET A 1 -37.45 -62.13 30.34
C MET A 1 -36.18 -61.48 30.89
N ARG A 2 -36.04 -61.19 32.19
CA ARG A 2 -35.98 -62.08 33.38
C ARG A 2 -34.82 -63.08 33.28
N ASP A 3 -33.95 -63.33 34.28
CA ASP A 3 -33.78 -62.86 35.68
C ASP A 3 -32.34 -63.29 36.14
N ARG A 4 -31.65 -62.84 37.21
CA ARG A 4 -31.89 -61.92 38.35
C ARG A 4 -30.54 -61.45 39.00
N ALA A 5 -30.58 -60.62 40.05
CA ALA A 5 -29.47 -60.34 41.02
C ALA A 5 -29.65 -61.21 42.31
N PRO A 6 -29.15 -60.96 43.57
CA PRO A 6 -28.58 -59.73 44.21
C PRO A 6 -27.46 -59.91 45.29
N GLY A 7 -27.12 -58.82 46.02
CA GLY A 7 -26.40 -58.77 47.33
C GLY A 7 -25.59 -57.46 47.53
N CYS A 8 -26.02 -56.41 48.25
CA CYS A 8 -26.26 -56.20 49.71
C CYS A 8 -24.94 -55.97 50.52
N TRP A 9 -24.53 -54.73 50.89
CA TRP A 9 -25.05 -53.72 51.88
C TRP A 9 -24.85 -54.14 53.37
N PRO A 10 -24.64 -53.23 54.37
CA PRO A 10 -24.94 -51.77 54.50
C PRO A 10 -23.69 -50.87 54.73
N GLY A 11 -23.68 -49.54 54.96
CA GLY A 11 -24.67 -48.53 55.41
C GLY A 11 -24.45 -48.14 56.90
N CYS A 12 -24.60 -46.91 57.44
CA CYS A 12 -25.10 -45.57 57.01
C CYS A 12 -24.37 -44.46 57.89
N CYS A 13 -24.80 -43.21 58.24
CA CYS A 13 -26.02 -42.39 58.05
C CYS A 13 -25.84 -40.88 58.44
N ALA A 14 -26.36 -39.93 57.64
CA ALA A 14 -26.85 -38.55 57.98
C ALA A 14 -25.87 -37.48 58.58
N ARG A 15 -26.06 -36.14 58.45
CA ARG A 15 -27.24 -35.27 58.19
C ARG A 15 -26.93 -34.02 57.34
N THR A 16 -27.98 -33.40 56.77
CA THR A 16 -27.97 -32.08 56.10
C THR A 16 -28.14 -30.88 57.07
N ARG A 17 -27.64 -29.71 56.65
CA ARG A 17 -28.15 -28.37 57.03
C ARG A 17 -28.02 -27.41 55.85
N HIS A 18 -29.10 -26.70 55.51
CA HIS A 18 -29.04 -25.51 54.65
C HIS A 18 -28.60 -24.30 55.47
N VAL A 19 -27.86 -23.38 54.83
CA VAL A 19 -27.70 -21.98 55.28
C VAL A 19 -27.84 -21.11 54.03
N VAL A 20 -28.63 -20.04 54.13
CA VAL A 20 -28.83 -19.04 53.06
C VAL A 20 -28.23 -17.72 53.53
N VAL A 21 -27.36 -17.11 52.71
CA VAL A 21 -26.74 -15.79 52.95
C VAL A 21 -26.65 -15.08 51.59
N PRO A 22 -26.91 -13.76 51.47
CA PRO A 22 -27.37 -13.16 50.20
C PRO A 22 -26.27 -12.50 49.35
N ALA A 23 -26.66 -12.10 48.13
CA ALA A 23 -25.82 -11.35 47.20
C ALA A 23 -25.66 -9.86 47.60
N PRO A 24 -24.45 -9.28 47.48
CA PRO A 24 -24.22 -7.83 47.52
C PRO A 24 -24.40 -7.17 46.14
N ALA A 25 -24.55 -5.84 46.12
CA ALA A 25 -24.93 -5.07 44.93
C ALA A 25 -23.76 -4.70 43.99
N ARG A 26 -24.13 -4.29 42.76
CA ARG A 26 -23.23 -3.59 41.82
C ARG A 26 -22.62 -2.34 42.48
N ARG A 27 -21.37 -2.02 42.13
CA ARG A 27 -20.77 -0.70 42.35
C ARG A 27 -20.05 -0.24 41.09
N GLU A 28 -20.22 1.03 40.77
CA GLU A 28 -19.51 1.72 39.70
C GLU A 28 -18.06 2.00 40.13
N GLY A 29 -17.11 1.93 39.18
CA GLY A 29 -15.69 2.17 39.42
C GLY A 29 -15.17 3.27 38.50
N VAL A 30 -14.87 4.43 39.07
CA VAL A 30 -14.39 5.61 38.33
C VAL A 30 -12.95 5.39 37.84
N GLY A 31 -12.68 5.71 36.57
CA GLY A 31 -11.35 5.62 35.97
C GLY A 31 -10.37 6.65 36.54
N VAL A 32 -9.10 6.26 36.71
CA VAL A 32 -8.03 7.13 37.22
C VAL A 32 -6.92 7.25 36.17
N ARG A 33 -6.84 8.41 35.51
CA ARG A 33 -5.64 8.81 34.74
C ARG A 33 -4.43 8.84 35.69
N ARG A 34 -3.34 8.16 35.32
CA ARG A 34 -2.03 8.35 35.97
C ARG A 34 -1.20 9.33 35.16
N LEU A 35 -1.11 10.56 35.65
CA LEU A 35 -0.04 11.49 35.28
C LEU A 35 1.12 11.29 36.26
N LEU A 36 2.36 11.22 35.79
CA LEU A 36 3.55 11.22 36.64
C LEU A 36 4.64 12.09 36.03
N VAL A 37 4.76 13.31 36.56
CA VAL A 37 5.88 14.22 36.26
C VAL A 37 7.04 13.86 37.18
N GLY A 38 8.18 13.49 36.59
CA GLY A 38 9.45 13.30 37.31
C GLY A 38 10.25 14.61 37.38
N VAL A 39 10.88 14.89 38.52
CA VAL A 39 11.55 16.18 38.77
C VAL A 39 12.99 16.19 38.26
N VAL A 40 13.39 17.31 37.66
CA VAL A 40 14.76 17.57 37.17
C VAL A 40 15.74 17.67 38.35
N ALA A 41 16.84 16.92 38.27
CA ALA A 41 18.03 17.11 39.09
C ALA A 41 19.17 17.68 38.22
N ALA A 42 19.54 18.94 38.44
CA ALA A 42 20.57 19.60 37.64
C ALA A 42 21.98 19.17 38.09
N VAL A 43 22.74 18.55 37.18
CA VAL A 43 24.19 18.32 37.33
C VAL A 43 24.89 19.10 36.22
N VAL A 44 25.55 20.20 36.58
CA VAL A 44 26.38 20.97 35.65
C VAL A 44 27.71 20.27 35.47
N LEU A 45 27.81 19.42 34.45
CA LEU A 45 29.07 18.92 33.92
C LEU A 45 29.46 19.71 32.68
N LEU A 46 30.68 20.24 32.66
CA LEU A 46 31.27 20.93 31.52
C LEU A 46 31.70 19.91 30.44
N ALA A 47 30.71 19.36 29.74
CA ALA A 47 30.93 18.60 28.52
C ALA A 47 31.08 19.54 27.32
N GLY A 48 32.01 19.23 26.41
CA GLY A 48 32.08 19.90 25.12
C GLY A 48 30.86 19.57 24.26
N ALA A 49 30.50 20.48 23.35
CA ALA A 49 29.41 20.23 22.39
C ALA A 49 29.80 19.12 21.40
N GLY A 50 29.40 17.89 21.68
CA GLY A 50 29.22 16.87 20.65
C GLY A 50 28.04 17.23 19.72
N PRO A 51 27.93 16.58 18.55
CA PRO A 51 26.74 16.72 17.71
C PRO A 51 25.48 16.34 18.50
N ALA A 52 24.38 17.03 18.25
CA ALA A 52 23.11 16.69 18.86
C ALA A 52 22.61 15.35 18.29
N LEU A 53 22.07 14.50 19.15
CA LEU A 53 21.22 13.39 18.73
C LEU A 53 19.83 13.96 18.45
N ALA A 54 19.20 13.55 17.35
CA ALA A 54 17.77 13.77 17.17
C ALA A 54 17.00 12.96 18.24
N GLY A 55 15.82 13.44 18.62
CA GLY A 55 14.87 12.62 19.38
C GLY A 55 14.30 11.52 18.47
N PRO A 56 14.56 10.22 18.70
CA PRO A 56 13.91 9.17 17.93
C PRO A 56 12.38 9.28 18.16
N GLY A 57 11.63 9.47 17.06
CA GLY A 57 10.20 9.75 17.09
C GLY A 57 9.77 11.21 16.82
N GLU A 58 10.67 12.11 16.44
CA GLU A 58 10.29 13.44 15.89
C GLU A 58 9.98 13.38 14.37
N ASP A 59 9.36 14.43 13.81
CA ASP A 59 9.07 14.59 12.37
C ASP A 59 10.29 15.01 11.54
N VAL A 60 11.40 15.32 12.21
CA VAL A 60 12.48 16.20 11.72
C VAL A 60 13.86 15.60 11.98
N LEU A 61 14.77 15.82 11.02
CA LEU A 61 16.22 15.69 11.21
C LEU A 61 16.94 16.98 10.78
N ARG A 62 17.43 17.75 11.75
CA ARG A 62 18.02 19.10 11.60
C ARG A 62 19.51 19.02 11.25
N PRO A 63 20.13 20.04 10.63
CA PRO A 63 21.56 20.07 10.34
C PRO A 63 22.47 19.76 11.55
N GLY A 64 23.30 18.73 11.44
CA GLY A 64 24.19 18.24 12.50
C GLY A 64 23.60 17.14 13.39
N GLU A 65 22.32 16.78 13.22
CA GLU A 65 21.69 15.62 13.85
C GLU A 65 21.92 14.34 13.02
N HIS A 66 21.69 13.18 13.65
CA HIS A 66 21.82 11.86 13.03
C HIS A 66 20.82 10.84 13.60
N LEU A 67 20.57 9.77 12.84
CA LEU A 67 19.81 8.58 13.21
C LEU A 67 20.68 7.34 13.04
N GLU A 68 20.83 6.58 14.11
CA GLU A 68 21.50 5.28 14.14
C GLU A 68 20.61 4.15 13.59
N PRO A 69 21.17 2.98 13.21
CA PRO A 69 20.39 1.80 12.85
C PRO A 69 19.29 1.45 13.89
N GLY A 70 18.07 1.26 13.40
CA GLY A 70 16.88 1.00 14.20
C GLY A 70 16.19 2.25 14.77
N GLN A 71 16.74 3.46 14.56
CA GLN A 71 16.05 4.72 14.86
C GLN A 71 15.17 5.17 13.68
N ALA A 72 14.17 6.00 13.98
CA ALA A 72 13.19 6.47 13.03
C ALA A 72 12.74 7.91 13.30
N LEU A 73 12.32 8.59 12.24
CA LEU A 73 11.40 9.73 12.30
C LEU A 73 9.95 9.24 12.20
N LEU A 74 9.02 9.99 12.78
CA LEU A 74 7.57 9.73 12.72
C LEU A 74 6.87 10.97 12.17
N ALA A 75 5.98 10.81 11.20
CA ALA A 75 5.07 11.89 10.81
C ALA A 75 4.21 12.33 12.01
N PRO A 76 3.82 13.62 12.13
CA PRO A 76 3.06 14.13 13.28
C PRO A 76 1.79 13.35 13.65
N GLY A 77 1.06 12.80 12.68
CA GLY A 77 -0.11 11.93 12.85
C GLY A 77 0.20 10.45 13.12
N GLY A 78 1.48 10.06 13.13
CA GLY A 78 1.95 8.71 13.47
C GLY A 78 1.75 7.64 12.40
N VAL A 79 1.16 7.97 11.24
CA VAL A 79 0.84 7.00 10.17
C VAL A 79 2.05 6.60 9.36
N HIS A 80 3.07 7.46 9.21
CA HIS A 80 4.27 7.18 8.43
C HIS A 80 5.52 7.24 9.30
N SER A 81 6.46 6.32 9.05
CA SER A 81 7.74 6.27 9.75
C SER A 81 8.91 6.09 8.77
N LEU A 82 9.97 6.88 8.96
CA LEU A 82 11.18 6.80 8.14
C LEU A 82 12.30 6.21 9.00
N VAL A 83 12.64 4.94 8.72
CA VAL A 83 13.47 4.07 9.57
C VAL A 83 14.82 3.81 8.91
N VAL A 84 15.90 3.90 9.67
CA VAL A 84 17.20 3.33 9.27
C VAL A 84 17.16 1.83 9.58
N GLN A 85 17.00 0.99 8.55
CA GLN A 85 16.78 -0.45 8.71
C GLN A 85 18.05 -1.18 9.22
N PRO A 86 17.93 -2.39 9.81
CA PRO A 86 19.09 -3.16 10.32
C PRO A 86 20.13 -3.55 9.27
N ASP A 87 19.74 -3.65 7.99
CA ASP A 87 20.65 -3.87 6.85
C ASP A 87 21.36 -2.57 6.40
N GLY A 88 21.02 -1.44 7.02
CA GLY A 88 21.53 -0.11 6.75
C GLY A 88 20.83 0.66 5.63
N ALA A 89 19.67 0.19 5.12
CA ALA A 89 18.88 0.91 4.13
C ALA A 89 17.90 1.89 4.80
N LEU A 90 17.72 3.09 4.26
CA LEU A 90 16.64 3.97 4.68
C LEU A 90 15.32 3.44 4.09
N GLY A 91 14.27 3.31 4.89
CA GLY A 91 12.96 2.79 4.47
C GLY A 91 11.82 3.61 5.05
N LEU A 92 10.84 3.96 4.21
CA LEU A 92 9.60 4.63 4.63
C LEU A 92 8.49 3.58 4.73
N TYR A 93 7.81 3.52 5.88
CA TYR A 93 6.72 2.59 6.17
C TYR A 93 5.42 3.34 6.45
N ALA A 94 4.27 2.68 6.21
CA ALA A 94 2.98 3.09 6.79
C ALA A 94 2.74 2.41 8.15
N GLY A 95 1.60 2.68 8.77
CA GLY A 95 1.26 2.26 10.14
C GLY A 95 1.02 0.76 10.32
N ASP A 96 1.00 -0.02 9.24
CA ASP A 96 1.04 -1.49 9.29
C ASP A 96 2.45 -2.00 9.64
N GLY A 97 3.50 -1.27 9.23
CA GLY A 97 4.91 -1.58 9.50
C GLY A 97 5.46 -2.84 8.83
N THR A 98 4.72 -3.52 7.93
CA THR A 98 5.10 -4.85 7.43
C THR A 98 6.16 -4.81 6.32
N ALA A 99 6.14 -3.78 5.47
CA ALA A 99 7.09 -3.59 4.39
C ALA A 99 7.37 -2.10 4.10
N PRO A 100 8.58 -1.73 3.66
CA PRO A 100 8.88 -0.35 3.27
C PRO A 100 8.21 -0.02 1.93
N ARG A 101 7.39 1.04 1.93
CA ARG A 101 6.69 1.61 0.76
C ARG A 101 7.61 2.38 -0.18
N TRP A 102 8.76 2.82 0.34
CA TRP A 102 9.88 3.38 -0.39
C TRP A 102 11.17 3.02 0.34
N SER A 103 12.28 2.90 -0.38
CA SER A 103 13.60 2.73 0.22
C SER A 103 14.67 3.48 -0.58
N SER A 104 15.76 3.87 0.09
CA SER A 104 16.99 4.40 -0.53
C SER A 104 17.73 3.39 -1.43
N GLY A 105 17.22 2.16 -1.56
CA GLY A 105 17.94 1.03 -2.15
C GLY A 105 18.91 0.40 -1.15
N ARG A 106 19.97 -0.22 -1.66
CA ARG A 106 20.89 -1.06 -0.89
C ARG A 106 21.50 -0.37 0.34
N GLY A 107 21.26 -0.93 1.53
CA GLY A 107 21.97 -0.58 2.75
C GLY A 107 23.40 -1.12 2.88
N VAL A 108 24.11 -0.64 3.90
CA VAL A 108 25.28 -1.28 4.49
C VAL A 108 25.06 -1.40 5.99
N ALA A 109 25.03 -2.62 6.53
CA ALA A 109 24.67 -2.85 7.93
C ALA A 109 25.54 -2.03 8.89
N GLY A 110 24.90 -1.25 9.77
CA GLY A 110 25.55 -0.25 10.60
C GLY A 110 25.57 1.18 10.03
N SER A 111 24.99 1.42 8.84
CA SER A 111 24.85 2.78 8.30
C SER A 111 23.97 3.67 9.15
N ALA A 112 24.38 4.92 9.35
CA ALA A 112 23.61 5.97 10.01
C ALA A 112 23.14 7.03 8.99
N LEU A 113 21.95 7.59 9.20
CA LEU A 113 21.49 8.77 8.46
C LEU A 113 22.03 10.03 9.15
N THR A 114 22.71 10.89 8.40
CA THR A 114 23.43 12.06 8.93
C THR A 114 23.08 13.31 8.12
N THR A 115 22.97 14.47 8.77
CA THR A 115 22.85 15.76 8.07
C THR A 115 24.16 16.53 8.16
N GLY A 116 24.79 16.77 7.01
CA GLY A 116 25.98 17.61 6.92
C GLY A 116 25.66 19.06 7.28
N ALA A 117 26.62 19.78 7.87
CA ALA A 117 26.46 21.18 8.27
C ALA A 117 26.12 22.17 7.13
N THR A 118 26.13 21.72 5.88
CA THR A 118 25.70 22.46 4.68
C THR A 118 24.28 22.10 4.21
N GLY A 119 23.53 21.26 4.93
CA GLY A 119 22.17 20.85 4.56
C GLY A 119 22.05 19.69 3.58
N ASP A 120 23.09 18.85 3.47
CA ASP A 120 23.04 17.62 2.69
C ASP A 120 22.73 16.43 3.58
N VAL A 121 21.73 15.61 3.24
CA VAL A 121 21.37 14.42 4.01
C VAL A 121 22.06 13.21 3.39
N ARG A 122 22.68 12.37 4.22
CA ARG A 122 23.56 11.28 3.78
C ARG A 122 23.40 10.06 4.65
N LEU A 123 23.14 8.92 4.02
CA LEU A 123 23.24 7.59 4.62
C LEU A 123 24.69 7.14 4.47
N VAL A 124 25.41 6.96 5.59
CA VAL A 124 26.86 6.74 5.61
C VAL A 124 27.18 5.45 6.36
N ALA A 125 28.02 4.60 5.78
CA ALA A 125 28.46 3.33 6.36
C ALA A 125 29.53 3.52 7.46
N PRO A 126 29.75 2.52 8.35
CA PRO A 126 30.75 2.59 9.42
C PRO A 126 32.20 2.84 8.99
N ASP A 127 32.53 2.60 7.72
CA ASP A 127 33.85 2.87 7.12
C ASP A 127 33.96 4.27 6.48
N GLY A 128 32.89 5.06 6.53
CA GLY A 128 32.78 6.38 5.90
C GLY A 128 32.26 6.36 4.45
N THR A 129 31.92 5.20 3.89
CA THR A 129 31.37 5.10 2.54
C THR A 129 29.98 5.75 2.46
N LEU A 130 29.77 6.63 1.48
CA LEU A 130 28.45 7.17 1.18
C LEU A 130 27.58 6.09 0.52
N VAL A 131 26.43 5.79 1.13
CA VAL A 131 25.47 4.78 0.65
C VAL A 131 24.35 5.43 -0.16
N TRP A 132 23.83 6.56 0.32
CA TRP A 132 22.77 7.34 -0.34
C TRP A 132 22.82 8.81 0.09
N SER A 133 22.29 9.73 -0.73
CA SER A 133 22.22 11.16 -0.39
C SER A 133 21.08 11.90 -1.12
N THR A 134 20.60 12.99 -0.51
CA THR A 134 19.67 13.95 -1.13
C THR A 134 20.36 14.93 -2.10
N ALA A 135 21.70 15.02 -2.07
CA ALA A 135 22.52 15.97 -2.83
C ALA A 135 22.18 17.46 -2.59
N THR A 136 21.60 17.80 -1.42
CA THR A 136 21.14 19.14 -1.06
C THR A 136 22.22 20.05 -0.45
N GLY A 137 23.50 19.75 -0.71
CA GLY A 137 24.64 20.47 -0.16
C GLY A 137 24.70 21.94 -0.56
N GLY A 138 24.63 22.82 0.43
CA GLY A 138 24.60 24.28 0.28
C GLY A 138 23.26 24.91 0.64
N SER A 139 22.20 24.12 0.80
CA SER A 139 20.85 24.60 1.18
C SER A 139 20.71 24.99 2.65
N GLY A 140 21.52 24.41 3.55
CA GLY A 140 21.26 24.45 5.00
C GLY A 140 20.00 23.69 5.43
N GLY A 141 19.47 22.83 4.57
CA GLY A 141 18.16 22.20 4.74
C GLY A 141 18.03 21.17 5.87
N THR A 142 16.79 21.04 6.35
CA THR A 142 16.30 20.09 7.36
C THR A 142 15.47 19.02 6.67
N LEU A 143 15.69 17.74 6.98
CA LEU A 143 14.82 16.66 6.49
C LEU A 143 13.55 16.56 7.34
N ARG A 144 12.43 16.23 6.69
CA ARG A 144 11.11 16.02 7.31
C ARG A 144 10.38 14.81 6.75
N VAL A 145 9.56 14.18 7.60
CA VAL A 145 8.47 13.28 7.19
C VAL A 145 7.15 13.99 7.46
N ARG A 146 6.30 14.10 6.44
CA ARG A 146 4.97 14.74 6.53
C ARG A 146 3.86 13.70 6.72
N ASP A 147 2.67 14.18 7.11
CA ASP A 147 1.47 13.35 7.32
C ASP A 147 0.89 12.74 6.04
N ASP A 148 1.24 13.28 4.87
CA ASP A 148 0.98 12.67 3.56
C ASP A 148 2.03 11.62 3.17
N GLY A 149 2.94 11.25 4.07
CA GLY A 149 4.03 10.32 3.81
C GLY A 149 5.18 10.89 2.95
N GLU A 150 5.13 12.17 2.57
CA GLU A 150 6.22 12.76 1.81
C GLU A 150 7.44 13.01 2.69
N VAL A 151 8.61 12.56 2.21
CA VAL A 151 9.90 12.91 2.81
C VAL A 151 10.51 14.07 2.03
N VAL A 152 10.67 15.23 2.67
CA VAL A 152 11.27 16.44 2.06
C VAL A 152 12.56 16.86 2.74
N VAL A 153 13.39 17.63 2.04
CA VAL A 153 14.35 18.55 2.65
C VAL A 153 13.88 19.98 2.39
N THR A 154 13.69 20.77 3.45
CA THR A 154 13.34 22.20 3.36
C THR A 154 14.50 23.08 3.80
N ASP A 155 14.78 24.15 3.05
CA ASP A 155 15.76 25.17 3.42
C ASP A 155 15.35 26.00 4.66
N PRO A 156 16.22 26.87 5.20
CA PRO A 156 15.88 27.74 6.34
C PRO A 156 14.79 28.79 6.09
N ALA A 157 14.35 29.00 4.84
CA ALA A 157 13.19 29.82 4.50
C ALA A 157 11.89 29.00 4.39
N GLY A 158 11.98 27.66 4.45
CA GLY A 158 10.86 26.73 4.34
C GLY A 158 10.59 26.23 2.91
N ALA A 159 11.42 26.58 1.93
CA ALA A 159 11.27 26.10 0.57
C ALA A 159 11.75 24.65 0.45
N VAL A 160 10.98 23.79 -0.23
CA VAL A 160 11.37 22.41 -0.54
C VAL A 160 12.51 22.45 -1.57
N VAL A 161 13.70 21.97 -1.17
CA VAL A 161 14.89 21.88 -2.03
C VAL A 161 15.17 20.46 -2.52
N TRP A 162 14.55 19.47 -1.87
CA TRP A 162 14.48 18.09 -2.33
C TRP A 162 13.21 17.44 -1.76
N SER A 163 12.70 16.45 -2.49
CA SER A 163 11.49 15.68 -2.24
C SER A 163 11.81 14.23 -2.56
N ALA A 164 11.11 13.27 -1.95
CA ALA A 164 11.29 11.84 -2.21
C ALA A 164 10.32 11.28 -3.26
N GLY A 165 9.22 11.98 -3.55
CA GLY A 165 8.13 11.43 -4.38
C GLY A 165 7.45 10.25 -3.70
N THR A 166 7.26 10.36 -2.38
CA THR A 166 6.61 9.39 -1.50
C THR A 166 5.24 9.83 -1.02
N ALA A 167 4.81 11.05 -1.37
CA ALA A 167 3.50 11.61 -1.03
C ALA A 167 2.35 10.68 -1.44
N GLN A 168 1.31 10.67 -0.62
CA GLN A 168 0.08 9.94 -0.79
C GLN A 168 -1.10 10.91 -0.73
N ALA A 169 -1.95 10.85 -1.75
CA ALA A 169 -3.25 11.51 -1.71
C ALA A 169 -4.08 10.95 -0.52
N PRO A 170 -4.82 11.80 0.22
CA PRO A 170 -5.48 11.38 1.44
C PRO A 170 -6.49 10.26 1.19
N SER A 171 -6.57 9.28 2.10
CA SER A 171 -7.56 8.21 2.01
C SER A 171 -8.96 8.63 2.49
N THR A 172 -9.08 9.80 3.11
CA THR A 172 -10.34 10.33 3.66
C THR A 172 -10.66 11.73 3.15
N LEU A 173 -11.94 11.97 2.88
CA LEU A 173 -12.53 13.27 2.59
C LEU A 173 -13.54 13.61 3.69
N ASP A 174 -13.16 14.52 4.59
CA ASP A 174 -14.00 14.97 5.69
C ASP A 174 -14.97 16.06 5.24
N GLY A 175 -16.24 15.89 5.60
CA GLY A 175 -17.36 16.72 5.16
C GLY A 175 -17.68 17.90 6.09
N PRO A 176 -18.33 18.97 5.58
CA PRO A 176 -18.84 19.08 4.21
C PRO A 176 -17.75 19.45 3.19
N ALA A 177 -17.63 18.66 2.13
CA ALA A 177 -16.57 18.79 1.13
C ALA A 177 -17.00 18.31 -0.27
N ARG A 178 -16.18 18.67 -1.27
CA ARG A 178 -16.43 18.42 -2.70
C ARG A 178 -15.14 17.95 -3.37
N LEU A 179 -15.18 16.78 -3.97
CA LEU A 179 -14.14 16.24 -4.85
C LEU A 179 -14.42 16.71 -6.29
N THR A 180 -13.41 17.25 -6.95
CA THR A 180 -13.42 17.73 -8.34
C THR A 180 -12.16 17.22 -9.07
N ALA A 181 -12.01 17.47 -10.37
CA ALA A 181 -10.91 16.93 -11.18
C ALA A 181 -9.49 17.43 -10.80
N ASP A 182 -9.40 18.40 -9.90
CA ASP A 182 -8.17 18.91 -9.28
C ASP A 182 -7.81 18.19 -7.95
N ALA A 183 -8.66 17.26 -7.49
CA ALA A 183 -8.53 16.56 -6.22
C ALA A 183 -8.72 15.04 -6.39
N VAL A 184 -7.99 14.28 -5.59
CA VAL A 184 -7.94 12.82 -5.64
C VAL A 184 -7.83 12.26 -4.22
N LEU A 185 -8.47 11.13 -3.96
CA LEU A 185 -8.23 10.31 -2.77
C LEU A 185 -7.53 9.00 -3.17
N SER A 186 -6.68 8.45 -2.31
CA SER A 186 -6.03 7.17 -2.56
C SER A 186 -6.13 6.23 -1.35
N SER A 187 -6.29 4.92 -1.58
CA SER A 187 -6.22 3.93 -0.50
C SER A 187 -4.89 4.01 0.28
N PRO A 188 -4.85 3.68 1.57
CA PRO A 188 -3.63 3.69 2.38
C PRO A 188 -2.41 2.95 1.79
N ASP A 189 -2.60 1.91 0.97
CA ASP A 189 -1.53 1.22 0.23
C ASP A 189 -1.04 2.00 -1.01
N GLY A 190 -1.94 2.72 -1.68
CA GLY A 190 -1.71 3.47 -2.92
C GLY A 190 -2.23 2.80 -4.20
N ARG A 191 -3.02 1.72 -4.10
CA ARG A 191 -3.55 0.94 -5.23
C ARG A 191 -4.87 1.44 -5.81
N TYR A 192 -5.75 2.02 -5.00
CA TYR A 192 -7.06 2.48 -5.44
C TYR A 192 -7.14 4.00 -5.40
N THR A 193 -7.79 4.57 -6.41
CA THR A 193 -7.76 6.02 -6.66
C THR A 193 -9.17 6.52 -6.94
N LEU A 194 -9.75 7.33 -6.04
CA LEU A 194 -11.02 8.01 -6.27
C LEU A 194 -10.74 9.40 -6.84
N LEU A 195 -11.10 9.60 -8.11
CA LEU A 195 -10.88 10.83 -8.85
C LEU A 195 -12.09 11.21 -9.71
N VAL A 196 -12.05 12.42 -10.30
CA VAL A 196 -13.03 12.85 -11.29
C VAL A 196 -12.32 13.01 -12.64
N VAL A 197 -12.58 12.09 -13.56
CA VAL A 197 -11.94 12.08 -14.89
C VAL A 197 -12.72 13.00 -15.84
N PRO A 198 -12.11 14.06 -16.42
CA PRO A 198 -12.79 14.92 -17.38
C PRO A 198 -13.39 14.13 -18.56
N GLY A 199 -14.70 14.29 -18.78
CA GLY A 199 -15.43 13.57 -19.82
C GLY A 199 -15.76 12.09 -19.54
N ALA A 200 -15.29 11.51 -18.43
CA ALA A 200 -15.60 10.12 -18.03
C ALA A 200 -16.11 9.97 -16.59
N GLY A 201 -16.19 11.06 -15.83
CA GLY A 201 -16.94 11.19 -14.58
C GLY A 201 -16.16 10.84 -13.30
N VAL A 202 -16.87 10.86 -12.17
CA VAL A 202 -16.38 10.34 -10.87
C VAL A 202 -16.14 8.83 -10.99
N GLN A 203 -14.94 8.38 -10.67
CA GLN A 203 -14.53 6.97 -10.75
C GLN A 203 -13.66 6.60 -9.54
N LEU A 204 -13.89 5.41 -8.98
CA LEU A 204 -12.87 4.69 -8.24
C LEU A 204 -12.15 3.75 -9.22
N GLN A 205 -10.87 3.95 -9.43
CA GLN A 205 -10.02 3.09 -10.26
C GLN A 205 -9.17 2.14 -9.41
N GLY A 206 -8.82 0.98 -9.97
CA GLY A 206 -7.80 0.07 -9.42
C GLY A 206 -6.38 0.40 -9.93
N PRO A 207 -5.37 -0.40 -9.55
CA PRO A 207 -3.97 -0.17 -9.92
C PRO A 207 -3.68 -0.39 -11.41
N ASP A 208 -4.59 -1.09 -12.09
CA ASP A 208 -4.69 -1.30 -13.54
C ASP A 208 -5.44 -0.17 -14.27
N GLY A 209 -5.94 0.84 -13.56
CA GLY A 209 -6.76 1.92 -14.09
C GLY A 209 -8.21 1.54 -14.44
N SER A 210 -8.65 0.30 -14.20
CA SER A 210 -10.04 -0.09 -14.47
C SER A 210 -11.00 0.38 -13.39
N VAL A 211 -12.22 0.74 -13.80
CA VAL A 211 -13.23 1.38 -12.94
C VAL A 211 -13.91 0.33 -12.06
N ARG A 212 -13.67 0.41 -10.76
CA ARG A 212 -14.23 -0.48 -9.71
C ARG A 212 -15.61 -0.05 -9.25
N TRP A 213 -15.83 1.25 -9.18
CA TRP A 213 -17.12 1.85 -8.85
C TRP A 213 -17.24 3.23 -9.51
N ALA A 214 -18.45 3.56 -9.96
CA ALA A 214 -18.82 4.93 -10.32
C ALA A 214 -20.26 5.20 -9.82
N PRO A 215 -20.66 6.46 -9.61
CA PRO A 215 -21.97 6.78 -9.06
C PRO A 215 -23.11 6.18 -9.90
N GLY A 216 -23.78 5.16 -9.36
CA GLY A 216 -24.91 4.50 -10.03
C GLY A 216 -24.59 3.20 -10.78
N THR A 217 -23.37 2.65 -10.69
CA THR A 217 -23.06 1.31 -11.23
C THR A 217 -23.59 0.16 -10.36
N GLU A 218 -24.12 0.45 -9.17
CA GLU A 218 -24.70 -0.53 -8.25
C GLU A 218 -25.92 -1.24 -8.88
N ALA A 219 -25.81 -2.57 -9.04
CA ALA A 219 -26.80 -3.52 -9.56
C ALA A 219 -26.95 -3.66 -11.11
N ALA A 220 -25.84 -3.61 -11.86
CA ALA A 220 -25.75 -4.30 -13.16
C ALA A 220 -24.39 -4.99 -13.36
N PRO A 221 -24.32 -6.24 -13.85
CA PRO A 221 -23.05 -6.80 -14.34
C PRO A 221 -22.60 -6.04 -15.59
N ALA A 222 -21.28 -5.96 -15.80
CA ALA A 222 -20.69 -5.22 -16.91
C ALA A 222 -21.16 -5.77 -18.27
N ARG A 223 -22.10 -5.05 -18.91
CA ARG A 223 -22.42 -5.26 -20.33
C ARG A 223 -21.46 -4.43 -21.20
N PRO A 224 -21.00 -4.96 -22.35
CA PRO A 224 -20.29 -4.15 -23.33
C PRO A 224 -21.14 -2.98 -23.88
N ASP A 225 -22.47 -3.09 -23.81
CA ASP A 225 -23.45 -2.06 -24.19
C ASP A 225 -23.99 -1.26 -22.98
N ALA A 226 -23.27 -1.20 -21.86
CA ALA A 226 -23.68 -0.36 -20.73
C ALA A 226 -23.69 1.13 -21.13
N PRO A 227 -24.66 1.95 -20.67
CA PRO A 227 -24.63 3.39 -20.92
C PRO A 227 -23.37 4.00 -20.31
N ALA A 228 -22.83 5.03 -20.97
CA ALA A 228 -21.58 5.69 -20.58
C ALA A 228 -21.56 6.08 -19.08
N PRO A 229 -20.38 6.04 -18.42
CA PRO A 229 -20.25 6.44 -17.02
C PRO A 229 -20.78 7.87 -16.83
N THR A 230 -21.38 8.12 -15.66
CA THR A 230 -22.14 9.35 -15.41
C THR A 230 -21.32 10.60 -15.69
N THR A 231 -21.96 11.62 -16.28
CA THR A 231 -21.44 12.97 -16.50
C THR A 231 -21.24 13.77 -15.19
N ALA A 232 -20.95 13.09 -14.08
CA ALA A 232 -20.71 13.68 -12.79
C ALA A 232 -19.33 14.33 -12.76
N VAL A 233 -19.28 15.67 -12.67
CA VAL A 233 -18.04 16.45 -12.59
C VAL A 233 -17.64 16.81 -11.16
N ALA A 234 -18.43 16.39 -10.16
CA ALA A 234 -18.03 16.40 -8.76
C ALA A 234 -18.74 15.34 -7.92
N LEU A 235 -18.11 14.98 -6.80
CA LEU A 235 -18.68 14.17 -5.72
C LEU A 235 -18.67 14.98 -4.42
N GLU A 236 -19.85 15.18 -3.83
CA GLU A 236 -20.07 16.07 -2.69
C GLU A 236 -20.52 15.29 -1.46
N LEU A 237 -19.73 15.30 -0.39
CA LEU A 237 -20.19 14.90 0.94
C LEU A 237 -20.80 16.14 1.60
N ARG A 238 -22.14 16.17 1.64
CA ARG A 238 -22.91 17.35 2.07
C ARG A 238 -23.13 17.38 3.58
N ALA A 239 -23.43 18.55 4.12
CA ALA A 239 -23.59 18.79 5.57
C ALA A 239 -24.80 18.08 6.22
N ASP A 240 -25.69 17.47 5.42
CA ASP A 240 -26.73 16.56 5.88
C ASP A 240 -26.24 15.10 6.05
N GLY A 241 -24.97 14.82 5.74
CA GLY A 241 -24.37 13.49 5.73
C GLY A 241 -24.67 12.69 4.46
N ASN A 242 -25.15 13.32 3.40
CA ASN A 242 -25.47 12.67 2.12
C ASN A 242 -24.30 12.81 1.14
N LEU A 243 -23.85 11.71 0.55
CA LEU A 243 -22.88 11.74 -0.55
C LEU A 243 -23.64 11.84 -1.87
N VAL A 244 -23.28 12.81 -2.71
CA VAL A 244 -24.08 13.22 -3.88
C VAL A 244 -23.15 13.45 -5.07
N ALA A 245 -23.43 12.82 -6.21
CA ALA A 245 -22.72 13.12 -7.45
C ALA A 245 -23.53 14.12 -8.28
N VAL A 246 -22.86 15.12 -8.85
CA VAL A 246 -23.48 16.22 -9.63
C VAL A 246 -22.83 16.44 -10.98
N ASP A 247 -23.62 16.84 -11.96
CA ASP A 247 -23.20 17.19 -13.33
C ASP A 247 -22.72 18.66 -13.46
N GLU A 248 -22.47 19.10 -14.70
CA GLU A 248 -21.95 20.44 -15.02
C GLU A 248 -22.91 21.59 -14.64
N ASP A 249 -24.23 21.34 -14.70
CA ASP A 249 -25.25 22.30 -14.24
C ASP A 249 -25.39 22.30 -12.69
N GLY A 250 -24.70 21.38 -12.01
CA GLY A 250 -24.77 21.16 -10.56
C GLY A 250 -25.99 20.32 -10.15
N ASP A 251 -26.69 19.73 -11.11
CA ASP A 251 -27.87 18.92 -10.85
C ASP A 251 -27.47 17.50 -10.42
N ARG A 252 -28.34 16.85 -9.63
CA ARG A 252 -27.97 15.58 -8.98
C ARG A 252 -28.25 14.38 -9.87
N VAL A 253 -27.18 13.73 -10.32
CA VAL A 253 -27.24 12.44 -11.02
C VAL A 253 -27.29 11.22 -10.08
N TRP A 254 -26.63 11.25 -8.90
CA TRP A 254 -26.64 10.13 -7.95
C TRP A 254 -26.58 10.57 -6.47
N ARG A 255 -26.95 9.68 -5.54
CA ARG A 255 -26.74 9.85 -4.08
C ARG A 255 -26.69 8.51 -3.31
N SER A 256 -25.89 8.48 -2.23
CA SER A 256 -25.83 7.38 -1.25
C SER A 256 -27.12 7.22 -0.43
N ARG A 257 -27.92 8.29 -0.30
CA ARG A 257 -29.15 8.38 0.52
C ARG A 257 -28.90 8.40 2.04
N THR A 258 -27.68 8.72 2.48
CA THR A 258 -27.28 8.77 3.90
C THR A 258 -27.67 10.06 4.64
N ALA A 259 -28.51 10.91 4.06
CA ALA A 259 -29.00 12.14 4.68
C ALA A 259 -29.65 11.87 6.06
N GLY A 260 -29.17 12.56 7.09
CA GLY A 260 -29.63 12.39 8.48
C GLY A 260 -29.03 11.20 9.22
N LEU A 261 -28.21 10.36 8.58
CA LEU A 261 -27.47 9.27 9.24
C LEU A 261 -26.15 9.73 9.88
N GLY A 262 -25.85 11.04 9.81
CA GLY A 262 -24.72 11.63 10.53
C GLY A 262 -23.34 11.37 9.93
N ALA A 263 -23.25 10.89 8.68
CA ALA A 263 -21.98 10.67 7.97
C ALA A 263 -21.14 11.96 7.89
N ARG A 264 -19.83 11.86 8.15
CA ARG A 264 -18.90 13.00 8.19
C ARG A 264 -17.59 12.77 7.47
N SER A 265 -17.24 11.53 7.12
CA SER A 265 -16.11 11.27 6.24
C SER A 265 -16.46 10.22 5.19
N LEU A 266 -15.88 10.39 4.01
CA LEU A 266 -15.78 9.35 2.98
C LEU A 266 -14.36 8.80 3.00
N ALA A 267 -14.20 7.49 3.12
CA ALA A 267 -12.91 6.80 3.11
C ALA A 267 -12.77 5.86 1.91
N VAL A 268 -11.56 5.77 1.35
CA VAL A 268 -11.13 4.75 0.38
C VAL A 268 -10.33 3.67 1.13
N GLY A 269 -10.74 2.41 1.06
CA GLY A 269 -10.04 1.27 1.65
C GLY A 269 -9.05 0.58 0.71
N ASP A 270 -8.13 -0.19 1.29
CA ASP A 270 -7.17 -1.08 0.60
C ASP A 270 -7.84 -2.34 -0.01
N ASP A 271 -9.16 -2.45 0.16
CA ASP A 271 -10.07 -3.41 -0.45
C ASP A 271 -10.90 -2.80 -1.60
N GLY A 272 -10.56 -1.58 -2.05
CA GLY A 272 -11.34 -0.85 -3.04
C GLY A 272 -12.75 -0.46 -2.59
N THR A 273 -13.06 -0.53 -1.29
CA THR A 273 -14.37 -0.08 -0.78
C THR A 273 -14.37 1.42 -0.53
N LEU A 274 -15.42 2.11 -1.00
CA LEU A 274 -15.78 3.43 -0.49
C LEU A 274 -16.67 3.28 0.74
N VAL A 275 -16.31 3.88 1.87
CA VAL A 275 -17.09 3.82 3.12
C VAL A 275 -17.45 5.22 3.57
N LEU A 276 -18.73 5.48 3.86
CA LEU A 276 -19.16 6.67 4.60
C LEU A 276 -19.22 6.33 6.09
N ARG A 277 -18.54 7.13 6.92
CA ARG A 277 -18.47 6.95 8.38
C ARG A 277 -19.08 8.11 9.13
N ASP A 278 -19.63 7.84 10.30
CA ASP A 278 -20.19 8.85 11.20
C ASP A 278 -19.18 9.41 12.23
N ASP A 279 -19.68 10.13 13.23
CA ASP A 279 -18.90 10.76 14.32
C ASP A 279 -18.20 9.77 15.27
N ALA A 280 -18.67 8.51 15.31
CA ALA A 280 -18.05 7.42 16.07
C ALA A 280 -17.05 6.62 15.22
N GLY A 281 -17.02 6.86 13.91
CA GLY A 281 -16.28 6.07 12.92
C GLY A 281 -17.07 4.87 12.38
N ASP A 282 -18.33 4.68 12.80
CA ASP A 282 -19.19 3.58 12.37
C ASP A 282 -19.63 3.77 10.92
N ALA A 283 -19.65 2.67 10.16
CA ALA A 283 -19.97 2.70 8.73
C ALA A 283 -21.48 2.82 8.51
N VAL A 284 -21.93 3.92 7.87
CA VAL A 284 -23.35 4.20 7.59
C VAL A 284 -23.74 3.97 6.12
N TRP A 285 -22.76 3.81 5.22
CA TRP A 285 -22.93 3.30 3.85
C TRP A 285 -21.59 2.78 3.32
N SER A 286 -21.67 1.89 2.32
CA SER A 286 -20.53 1.38 1.55
C SER A 286 -20.92 1.27 0.08
N SER A 287 -19.96 1.41 -0.83
CA SER A 287 -20.15 1.17 -2.28
C SER A 287 -20.60 -0.25 -2.63
N GLY A 288 -20.47 -1.22 -1.72
CA GLY A 288 -20.88 -2.61 -1.94
C GLY A 288 -20.08 -3.34 -3.04
N ALA A 289 -18.98 -2.73 -3.50
CA ALA A 289 -18.09 -3.24 -4.55
C ALA A 289 -16.65 -3.45 -4.02
N PRO A 290 -16.44 -4.24 -2.94
CA PRO A 290 -15.10 -4.56 -2.49
C PRO A 290 -14.38 -5.40 -3.56
N VAL A 291 -13.21 -4.94 -3.98
CA VAL A 291 -12.15 -5.85 -4.42
C VAL A 291 -11.56 -6.42 -3.15
N GLY A 292 -12.28 -7.41 -2.59
CA GLY A 292 -12.10 -7.89 -1.21
C GLY A 292 -10.63 -8.20 -0.88
N PRO A 293 -10.24 -8.12 0.41
CA PRO A 293 -8.83 -8.10 0.79
C PRO A 293 -8.05 -9.23 0.15
N SER A 294 -6.93 -8.91 -0.50
CA SER A 294 -6.12 -9.87 -1.26
C SER A 294 -5.32 -10.83 -0.38
N THR A 295 -5.62 -10.87 0.92
CA THR A 295 -5.07 -11.80 1.91
C THR A 295 -6.13 -12.25 2.93
N LEU A 296 -5.92 -13.43 3.51
CA LEU A 296 -6.56 -13.83 4.77
C LEU A 296 -5.47 -14.33 5.72
N ASP A 297 -5.32 -13.66 6.86
CA ASP A 297 -4.27 -13.93 7.84
C ASP A 297 -4.62 -15.08 8.81
N PRO A 298 -3.64 -15.63 9.56
CA PRO A 298 -3.88 -16.68 10.55
C PRO A 298 -5.00 -16.34 11.56
N GLY A 299 -6.02 -17.20 11.65
CA GLY A 299 -7.21 -16.97 12.47
C GLY A 299 -8.32 -16.15 11.78
N GLY A 300 -8.09 -15.68 10.56
CA GLY A 300 -9.06 -14.90 9.78
C GLY A 300 -10.27 -15.71 9.29
N GLU A 301 -11.38 -15.01 9.07
CA GLU A 301 -12.67 -15.57 8.67
C GLU A 301 -13.32 -14.78 7.53
N LEU A 302 -13.74 -15.48 6.47
CA LEU A 302 -14.51 -14.92 5.37
C LEU A 302 -16.02 -15.12 5.64
N ALA A 303 -16.64 -14.08 6.20
CA ALA A 303 -18.03 -14.10 6.63
C ALA A 303 -19.03 -14.37 5.48
N PRO A 304 -20.24 -14.89 5.77
CA PRO A 304 -21.25 -15.17 4.74
C PRO A 304 -21.60 -13.91 3.93
N GLY A 305 -21.38 -13.96 2.61
CA GLY A 305 -21.62 -12.84 1.69
C GLY A 305 -20.42 -11.91 1.48
N ALA A 306 -19.28 -12.14 2.16
CA ALA A 306 -18.01 -11.50 1.84
C ALA A 306 -17.23 -12.29 0.76
N SER A 307 -16.29 -11.63 0.10
CA SER A 307 -15.33 -12.20 -0.84
C SER A 307 -13.91 -11.70 -0.56
N LEU A 308 -12.92 -12.41 -1.09
CA LEU A 308 -11.57 -11.91 -1.34
C LEU A 308 -11.43 -11.63 -2.85
N GLY A 309 -10.52 -10.74 -3.26
CA GLY A 309 -10.18 -10.45 -4.64
C GLY A 309 -8.66 -10.32 -4.87
N SER A 310 -8.20 -10.57 -6.10
CA SER A 310 -6.87 -10.16 -6.52
C SER A 310 -6.79 -8.63 -6.62
N PRO A 311 -5.58 -8.02 -6.63
CA PRO A 311 -5.43 -6.58 -6.82
C PRO A 311 -6.06 -6.02 -8.12
N SER A 312 -6.10 -6.80 -9.20
CA SER A 312 -6.84 -6.48 -10.44
C SER A 312 -8.34 -6.80 -10.38
N GLY A 313 -8.85 -7.39 -9.30
CA GLY A 313 -10.25 -7.77 -9.12
C GLY A 313 -10.80 -8.81 -10.12
N HIS A 314 -9.99 -9.27 -11.08
CA HIS A 314 -10.38 -10.31 -12.03
C HIS A 314 -10.61 -11.65 -11.32
N LEU A 315 -9.66 -12.06 -10.47
CA LEU A 315 -9.80 -13.23 -9.62
C LEU A 315 -10.51 -12.86 -8.31
N GLY A 316 -11.55 -13.62 -7.97
CA GLY A 316 -12.24 -13.54 -6.69
C GLY A 316 -12.33 -14.90 -6.01
N LEU A 317 -12.51 -14.91 -4.68
CA LEU A 317 -12.79 -16.10 -3.88
C LEU A 317 -14.00 -15.81 -2.97
N VAL A 318 -15.04 -16.65 -3.07
CA VAL A 318 -16.34 -16.42 -2.41
C VAL A 318 -16.96 -17.73 -1.93
N VAL A 319 -17.73 -17.68 -0.83
CA VAL A 319 -18.61 -18.79 -0.43
C VAL A 319 -19.96 -18.62 -1.11
N ARG A 320 -20.31 -19.52 -2.03
CA ARG A 320 -21.55 -19.49 -2.81
C ARG A 320 -22.16 -20.88 -2.88
N ASP A 321 -23.48 -20.99 -2.69
CA ASP A 321 -24.25 -22.23 -2.87
C ASP A 321 -23.66 -23.46 -2.16
N GLY A 322 -23.17 -23.29 -0.92
CA GLY A 322 -22.60 -24.37 -0.10
C GLY A 322 -21.16 -24.76 -0.44
N ALA A 323 -20.55 -24.10 -1.43
CA ALA A 323 -19.18 -24.30 -1.89
C ALA A 323 -18.28 -23.08 -1.62
N LEU A 324 -16.97 -23.33 -1.57
CA LEU A 324 -15.96 -22.31 -1.83
C LEU A 324 -15.71 -22.27 -3.34
N VAL A 325 -15.82 -21.08 -3.93
CA VAL A 325 -15.72 -20.87 -5.38
C VAL A 325 -14.64 -19.82 -5.65
N ALA A 326 -13.74 -20.10 -6.59
CA ALA A 326 -12.86 -19.10 -7.18
C ALA A 326 -13.42 -18.70 -8.56
N THR A 327 -13.51 -17.40 -8.82
CA THR A 327 -14.14 -16.83 -10.02
C THR A 327 -13.15 -15.95 -10.78
N TRP A 328 -13.15 -16.01 -12.11
CA TRP A 328 -12.50 -15.04 -12.99
C TRP A 328 -13.55 -14.21 -13.72
N ASP A 329 -13.51 -12.88 -13.60
CA ASP A 329 -14.52 -11.94 -14.15
C ASP A 329 -15.98 -12.30 -13.76
N GLY A 330 -16.14 -12.95 -12.59
CA GLY A 330 -17.42 -13.45 -12.08
C GLY A 330 -17.85 -14.82 -12.62
N GLU A 331 -17.11 -15.44 -13.54
CA GLU A 331 -17.32 -16.84 -13.96
C GLU A 331 -16.51 -17.81 -13.10
N ASP A 332 -17.12 -18.92 -12.68
CA ASP A 332 -16.45 -19.97 -11.89
C ASP A 332 -15.26 -20.60 -12.64
N VAL A 333 -14.06 -20.51 -12.06
CA VAL A 333 -12.85 -21.20 -12.56
C VAL A 333 -12.45 -22.39 -11.70
N TRP A 334 -12.87 -22.42 -10.43
CA TRP A 334 -12.68 -23.57 -9.52
C TRP A 334 -13.75 -23.60 -8.43
N THR A 335 -14.04 -24.79 -7.90
CA THR A 335 -14.95 -24.96 -6.76
C THR A 335 -14.53 -26.13 -5.88
N SER A 336 -14.81 -26.05 -4.57
CA SER A 336 -14.76 -27.19 -3.64
C SER A 336 -15.83 -28.25 -3.93
N GLY A 337 -16.85 -27.91 -4.73
CA GLY A 337 -18.16 -28.56 -4.75
C GLY A 337 -19.04 -28.08 -3.58
N ASP A 338 -20.37 -28.20 -3.74
CA ASP A 338 -21.32 -28.00 -2.64
C ASP A 338 -21.11 -29.08 -1.58
N VAL A 339 -20.71 -28.64 -0.40
CA VAL A 339 -20.51 -29.46 0.80
C VAL A 339 -21.32 -28.92 1.98
N GLY A 340 -22.32 -28.07 1.73
CA GLY A 340 -23.14 -27.43 2.78
C GLY A 340 -22.44 -26.31 3.55
N GLY A 341 -21.31 -25.80 3.04
CA GLY A 341 -20.51 -24.75 3.69
C GLY A 341 -21.24 -23.41 3.85
N ALA A 342 -20.74 -22.60 4.78
CA ALA A 342 -21.29 -21.28 5.12
C ALA A 342 -20.23 -20.18 5.29
N LEU A 343 -18.99 -20.55 5.62
CA LEU A 343 -17.94 -19.64 6.10
C LEU A 343 -16.56 -20.29 5.84
N VAL A 344 -15.58 -19.53 5.37
CA VAL A 344 -14.16 -19.99 5.33
C VAL A 344 -13.40 -19.43 6.52
N ARG A 345 -12.58 -20.27 7.15
CA ARG A 345 -11.68 -19.90 8.26
C ARG A 345 -10.27 -20.38 7.93
N LEU A 346 -9.27 -19.51 8.07
CA LEU A 346 -7.87 -19.92 8.12
C LEU A 346 -7.51 -20.22 9.57
N GLN A 347 -7.30 -21.49 9.90
CA GLN A 347 -7.00 -21.92 11.26
C GLN A 347 -5.56 -21.50 11.66
N PRO A 348 -5.28 -21.21 12.95
CA PRO A 348 -3.94 -20.78 13.38
C PRO A 348 -2.80 -21.77 13.11
N ASP A 349 -3.13 -23.04 12.88
CA ASP A 349 -2.21 -24.12 12.48
C ASP A 349 -1.91 -24.17 10.97
N GLY A 350 -2.37 -23.16 10.20
CA GLY A 350 -2.15 -23.05 8.76
C GLY A 350 -3.14 -23.80 7.87
N ASN A 351 -4.17 -24.44 8.45
CA ASN A 351 -5.19 -25.16 7.68
C ASN A 351 -6.34 -24.24 7.25
N LEU A 352 -6.59 -24.08 5.95
CA LEU A 352 -7.77 -23.36 5.45
C LEU A 352 -8.96 -24.34 5.40
N VAL A 353 -10.07 -23.99 6.05
CA VAL A 353 -11.29 -24.81 6.08
C VAL A 353 -12.53 -24.03 5.66
N LEU A 354 -13.43 -24.73 4.98
CA LEU A 354 -14.82 -24.33 4.79
C LEU A 354 -15.64 -25.03 5.89
N VAL A 355 -16.34 -24.26 6.72
CA VAL A 355 -17.19 -24.76 7.80
C VAL A 355 -18.68 -24.60 7.49
N ASP A 356 -19.50 -25.48 8.05
CA ASP A 356 -20.96 -25.39 8.02
C ASP A 356 -21.51 -24.34 9.03
N ARG A 357 -22.84 -24.29 9.17
CA ARG A 357 -23.53 -23.36 10.09
C ARG A 357 -23.43 -23.73 11.56
N ASP A 358 -23.08 -24.98 11.88
CA ASP A 358 -22.82 -25.44 13.25
C ASP A 358 -21.33 -25.29 13.64
N GLY A 359 -20.49 -24.87 12.68
CA GLY A 359 -19.06 -24.63 12.85
C GLY A 359 -18.17 -25.83 12.51
N THR A 360 -18.72 -26.91 11.96
CA THR A 360 -17.99 -28.12 11.60
C THR A 360 -17.22 -27.93 10.29
N PRO A 361 -15.92 -28.26 10.21
CA PRO A 361 -15.20 -28.33 8.94
C PRO A 361 -15.81 -29.38 8.00
N VAL A 362 -16.31 -28.95 6.84
CA VAL A 362 -16.88 -29.80 5.79
C VAL A 362 -15.94 -29.97 4.59
N TRP A 363 -14.98 -29.06 4.42
CA TRP A 363 -13.86 -29.17 3.47
C TRP A 363 -12.63 -28.44 4.03
N GLY A 364 -11.42 -28.79 3.57
CA GLY A 364 -10.21 -28.04 3.90
C GLY A 364 -8.99 -28.43 3.05
N THR A 365 -7.95 -27.60 3.12
CA THR A 365 -6.70 -27.74 2.33
C THR A 365 -5.75 -28.82 2.83
N ALA A 366 -5.95 -29.33 4.05
CA ALA A 366 -5.11 -30.32 4.72
C ALA A 366 -3.66 -29.84 4.99
N THR A 367 -3.50 -28.53 5.24
CA THR A 367 -2.21 -27.84 5.47
C THR A 367 -1.95 -27.54 6.95
N ALA A 368 -2.45 -28.38 7.86
CA ALA A 368 -2.27 -28.22 9.31
C ALA A 368 -0.82 -28.50 9.76
N GLY A 369 -0.34 -27.74 10.73
CA GLY A 369 1.05 -27.77 11.22
C GLY A 369 1.97 -26.75 10.55
N HIS A 370 1.40 -25.75 9.87
CA HIS A 370 2.08 -24.66 9.19
C HIS A 370 1.69 -23.31 9.82
N ASP A 371 1.85 -23.20 11.13
CA ASP A 371 1.59 -22.01 11.95
C ASP A 371 2.11 -20.73 11.28
N GLY A 372 1.25 -19.72 11.12
CA GLY A 372 1.60 -18.46 10.44
C GLY A 372 1.48 -18.48 8.92
N ALA A 373 0.92 -19.54 8.30
CA ALA A 373 0.53 -19.50 6.89
C ALA A 373 -0.62 -18.50 6.64
N ARG A 374 -0.64 -17.88 5.47
CA ARG A 374 -1.62 -16.88 5.02
C ARG A 374 -2.22 -17.27 3.67
N LEU A 375 -3.50 -16.98 3.46
CA LEU A 375 -4.10 -17.02 2.12
C LEU A 375 -3.75 -15.72 1.39
N VAL A 376 -3.49 -15.79 0.08
CA VAL A 376 -3.16 -14.67 -0.80
C VAL A 376 -3.92 -14.85 -2.11
N LEU A 377 -4.45 -13.77 -2.67
CA LEU A 377 -4.96 -13.73 -4.04
C LEU A 377 -4.01 -12.88 -4.88
N GLU A 378 -3.20 -13.55 -5.69
CA GLU A 378 -2.41 -12.95 -6.77
C GLU A 378 -3.28 -12.86 -8.03
N GLU A 379 -2.83 -12.21 -9.11
CA GLU A 379 -3.70 -11.93 -10.26
C GLU A 379 -4.30 -13.20 -10.87
N ALA A 380 -3.50 -14.25 -11.03
CA ALA A 380 -3.89 -15.51 -11.66
C ALA A 380 -3.92 -16.71 -10.71
N ALA A 381 -3.82 -16.52 -9.39
CA ALA A 381 -3.83 -17.63 -8.43
C ALA A 381 -4.33 -17.26 -7.03
N VAL A 382 -5.09 -18.17 -6.42
CA VAL A 382 -5.34 -18.21 -4.97
C VAL A 382 -4.26 -19.11 -4.37
N LEU A 383 -3.39 -18.57 -3.52
CA LEU A 383 -2.28 -19.28 -2.89
C LEU A 383 -2.44 -19.33 -1.37
N LEU A 384 -2.24 -20.49 -0.76
CA LEU A 384 -2.02 -20.62 0.68
C LEU A 384 -0.51 -20.76 0.92
N VAL A 385 0.10 -19.73 1.50
CA VAL A 385 1.55 -19.55 1.57
C VAL A 385 2.04 -19.64 3.01
N GLY A 386 3.01 -20.51 3.28
CA GLY A 386 3.64 -20.65 4.59
C GLY A 386 4.53 -19.45 4.97
N PRO A 387 4.90 -19.29 6.24
CA PRO A 387 5.63 -18.10 6.73
C PRO A 387 7.04 -17.90 6.12
N GLN A 388 7.62 -18.91 5.46
CA GLN A 388 8.87 -18.80 4.70
C GLN A 388 8.65 -18.55 3.18
N GLY A 389 7.44 -18.23 2.74
CA GLY A 389 7.11 -17.97 1.33
C GLY A 389 6.83 -19.20 0.46
N GLY A 390 6.90 -20.41 1.02
CA GLY A 390 6.57 -21.64 0.29
C GLY A 390 5.07 -21.84 0.12
N VAL A 391 4.62 -22.12 -1.10
CA VAL A 391 3.21 -22.45 -1.41
C VAL A 391 2.86 -23.83 -0.84
N LEU A 392 1.80 -23.90 -0.04
CA LEU A 392 1.28 -25.10 0.62
C LEU A 392 0.10 -25.71 -0.14
N TRP A 393 -0.74 -24.85 -0.73
CA TRP A 393 -1.89 -25.20 -1.56
C TRP A 393 -2.16 -24.05 -2.54
N GLN A 394 -2.72 -24.36 -3.71
CA GLN A 394 -3.05 -23.35 -4.72
C GLN A 394 -4.26 -23.73 -5.58
N VAL A 395 -4.93 -22.69 -6.09
CA VAL A 395 -5.87 -22.74 -7.22
C VAL A 395 -5.38 -21.73 -8.25
N ALA A 396 -4.89 -22.22 -9.38
CA ALA A 396 -4.50 -21.38 -10.50
C ALA A 396 -5.69 -21.14 -11.44
N VAL A 397 -5.79 -19.94 -11.99
CA VAL A 397 -6.72 -19.61 -13.07
C VAL A 397 -6.28 -20.34 -14.34
N PRO A 398 -7.20 -20.92 -15.14
CA PRO A 398 -6.87 -21.50 -16.43
C PRO A 398 -6.19 -20.49 -17.37
N ALA A 399 -5.10 -20.91 -18.02
CA ALA A 399 -4.25 -20.03 -18.85
C ALA A 399 -4.90 -19.57 -20.17
N ASP A 400 -6.12 -20.04 -20.47
CA ASP A 400 -7.00 -19.55 -21.54
C ASP A 400 -8.00 -18.47 -21.06
N ARG A 401 -8.13 -18.26 -19.74
CA ARG A 401 -8.93 -17.19 -19.13
C ARG A 401 -8.08 -15.97 -18.77
N VAL A 402 -6.89 -16.20 -18.22
CA VAL A 402 -5.86 -15.16 -18.15
C VAL A 402 -5.55 -14.73 -19.59
N PRO A 403 -5.55 -13.42 -19.94
CA PRO A 403 -5.19 -12.97 -21.27
C PRO A 403 -3.80 -13.49 -21.69
N ALA A 404 -3.77 -14.41 -22.66
CA ALA A 404 -2.56 -15.03 -23.16
C ALA A 404 -1.76 -14.05 -24.05
N GLY A 405 -1.14 -13.08 -23.38
CA GLY A 405 -0.45 -11.95 -23.97
C GLY A 405 -0.47 -10.79 -23.00
N VAL A 406 0.69 -10.53 -22.39
CA VAL A 406 0.98 -9.22 -21.79
C VAL A 406 0.59 -8.14 -22.79
N ARG A 407 -0.18 -7.14 -22.35
CA ARG A 407 -0.39 -5.94 -23.16
C ARG A 407 0.81 -5.01 -22.96
N PRO A 408 1.59 -4.69 -24.00
CA PRO A 408 2.56 -3.61 -23.91
C PRO A 408 1.84 -2.32 -23.53
N ALA A 409 2.44 -1.52 -22.64
CA ALA A 409 1.82 -0.33 -22.09
C ALA A 409 1.46 0.71 -23.17
N ASP A 410 0.16 0.95 -23.42
CA ASP A 410 -0.30 2.05 -24.31
C ASP A 410 -0.19 3.40 -23.58
N CYS A 411 1.05 3.88 -23.50
CA CYS A 411 1.40 5.18 -22.96
C CYS A 411 1.50 6.28 -24.04
N ALA A 412 1.00 6.04 -25.25
CA ALA A 412 1.17 6.94 -26.40
C ALA A 412 0.55 8.34 -26.22
N ARG A 413 -0.33 8.51 -25.22
CA ARG A 413 -0.98 9.78 -24.84
C ARG A 413 -0.21 10.61 -23.80
N VAL A 414 0.94 10.12 -23.29
CA VAL A 414 1.73 10.81 -22.25
C VAL A 414 2.90 11.60 -22.89
N ASP A 415 2.56 12.76 -23.45
CA ASP A 415 3.45 13.57 -24.30
C ASP A 415 4.32 14.60 -23.55
N GLY A 416 4.06 14.85 -22.27
CA GLY A 416 4.85 15.71 -21.37
C GLY A 416 5.00 15.14 -19.95
N PRO A 417 5.67 15.87 -19.03
CA PRO A 417 5.73 15.54 -17.61
C PRO A 417 4.36 15.46 -16.95
N VAL A 418 4.24 14.61 -15.94
CA VAL A 418 3.00 14.41 -15.16
C VAL A 418 3.24 14.74 -13.67
N PRO A 419 2.25 15.35 -12.98
CA PRO A 419 2.29 15.52 -11.52
C PRO A 419 2.20 14.17 -10.80
N GLU A 420 2.58 14.13 -9.52
CA GLU A 420 2.56 12.91 -8.70
C GLU A 420 1.15 12.30 -8.58
N ALA A 421 0.10 13.13 -8.64
CA ALA A 421 -1.30 12.72 -8.60
C ALA A 421 -1.75 11.89 -9.82
N ASP A 422 -1.05 12.03 -10.96
CA ASP A 422 -1.32 11.26 -12.19
C ASP A 422 -0.45 9.98 -12.25
N THR A 423 0.14 9.59 -11.11
CA THR A 423 0.96 8.38 -10.97
C THR A 423 0.40 7.44 -9.91
N VAL A 424 0.57 6.14 -10.14
CA VAL A 424 0.18 5.06 -9.22
C VAL A 424 1.43 4.35 -8.69
N ARG A 425 1.28 3.62 -7.58
CA ARG A 425 2.30 2.63 -7.16
C ARG A 425 1.88 1.25 -7.64
N THR A 426 2.82 0.55 -8.27
CA THR A 426 2.69 -0.88 -8.53
C THR A 426 2.64 -1.66 -7.22
N ARG A 427 2.13 -2.90 -7.24
CA ARG A 427 2.18 -3.86 -6.13
C ARG A 427 3.62 -4.13 -5.67
N SER A 428 4.57 -3.95 -6.59
CA SER A 428 6.02 -3.95 -6.37
C SER A 428 6.62 -2.65 -5.78
N GLY A 429 5.79 -1.65 -5.47
CA GLY A 429 6.15 -0.39 -4.82
C GLY A 429 6.73 0.69 -5.74
N ILE A 430 6.93 0.39 -7.03
CA ILE A 430 7.49 1.30 -8.03
C ILE A 430 6.42 2.33 -8.41
N ARG A 431 6.74 3.62 -8.37
CA ARG A 431 5.83 4.67 -8.84
C ARG A 431 6.00 4.90 -10.35
N VAL A 432 4.90 4.80 -11.10
CA VAL A 432 4.83 4.93 -12.58
C VAL A 432 3.50 5.59 -12.98
N HIS A 433 3.36 6.03 -14.23
CA HIS A 433 2.07 6.47 -14.76
C HIS A 433 1.14 5.27 -14.99
N ALA A 434 -0.17 5.44 -14.80
CA ALA A 434 -1.15 4.33 -14.77
C ALA A 434 -1.10 3.40 -15.99
N CYS A 435 -0.85 3.93 -17.20
CA CYS A 435 -0.72 3.15 -18.44
C CYS A 435 0.37 2.05 -18.41
N LEU A 436 1.36 2.18 -17.52
CA LEU A 436 2.52 1.30 -17.42
C LEU A 436 2.43 0.32 -16.22
N ALA A 437 1.51 0.55 -15.28
CA ALA A 437 1.47 -0.17 -14.01
C ALA A 437 1.19 -1.67 -14.15
N GLU A 438 0.17 -2.06 -14.93
CA GLU A 438 -0.18 -3.46 -15.20
C GLU A 438 1.00 -4.24 -15.78
N ALA A 439 1.64 -3.68 -16.81
CA ALA A 439 2.78 -4.30 -17.49
C ALA A 439 3.99 -4.46 -16.56
N VAL A 440 4.28 -3.46 -15.72
CA VAL A 440 5.39 -3.53 -14.75
C VAL A 440 5.13 -4.56 -13.66
N ASP A 441 3.91 -4.65 -13.14
CA ASP A 441 3.58 -5.66 -12.14
C ASP A 441 3.55 -7.08 -12.69
N ALA A 442 3.11 -7.27 -13.94
CA ALA A 442 3.21 -8.56 -14.63
C ALA A 442 4.67 -8.94 -14.91
N LEU A 443 5.54 -7.96 -15.21
CA LEU A 443 6.97 -8.15 -15.40
C LEU A 443 7.66 -8.56 -14.10
N VAL A 444 7.37 -7.88 -12.98
CA VAL A 444 7.98 -8.21 -11.68
C VAL A 444 7.46 -9.55 -11.15
N GLU A 445 6.21 -9.94 -11.44
CA GLU A 445 5.68 -11.26 -11.10
C GLU A 445 6.37 -12.38 -11.89
N ALA A 446 6.53 -12.21 -13.21
CA ALA A 446 7.23 -13.18 -14.05
C ALA A 446 8.70 -13.34 -13.64
N ALA A 447 9.39 -12.22 -13.37
CA ALA A 447 10.75 -12.24 -12.85
C ALA A 447 10.82 -13.01 -11.51
N ARG A 448 9.86 -12.75 -10.59
CA ARG A 448 9.78 -13.46 -9.30
C ARG A 448 9.56 -14.97 -9.49
N ALA A 449 8.74 -15.39 -10.44
CA ALA A 449 8.52 -16.80 -10.75
C ALA A 449 9.80 -17.52 -11.20
N ASP A 450 10.66 -16.84 -11.95
CA ASP A 450 12.00 -17.32 -12.34
C ASP A 450 13.09 -17.09 -11.25
N GLY A 451 12.69 -16.67 -10.05
CA GLY A 451 13.59 -16.44 -8.91
C GLY A 451 14.34 -15.09 -8.92
N VAL A 452 13.99 -14.19 -9.85
CA VAL A 452 14.57 -12.86 -10.02
C VAL A 452 13.73 -11.82 -9.27
N VAL A 453 14.15 -11.45 -8.06
CA VAL A 453 13.48 -10.38 -7.30
C VAL A 453 13.85 -9.02 -7.86
N LEU A 454 12.88 -8.33 -8.48
CA LEU A 454 12.98 -6.96 -9.00
C LEU A 454 12.28 -5.94 -8.09
N GLY A 455 12.72 -4.68 -8.19
CA GLY A 455 12.11 -3.48 -7.61
C GLY A 455 12.79 -2.23 -8.18
N GLY A 456 12.37 -1.01 -7.84
CA GLY A 456 13.01 0.20 -8.38
C GLY A 456 12.21 1.48 -8.13
N GLY A 457 12.55 2.55 -8.86
CA GLY A 457 11.77 3.80 -8.92
C GLY A 457 11.57 4.23 -10.38
N GLY A 458 10.40 4.79 -10.71
CA GLY A 458 10.04 5.10 -12.10
C GLY A 458 9.39 6.46 -12.37
N TRP A 459 9.29 7.31 -11.34
CA TRP A 459 8.83 8.69 -11.49
C TRP A 459 9.68 9.65 -10.67
N ARG A 460 9.87 10.87 -11.18
CA ARG A 460 10.42 12.02 -10.44
C ARG A 460 9.83 13.33 -10.95
N SER A 461 9.62 14.30 -10.08
CA SER A 461 9.07 15.62 -10.43
C SER A 461 10.03 16.45 -11.30
N PRO A 462 9.51 17.43 -12.07
CA PRO A 462 10.36 18.40 -12.78
C PRO A 462 11.30 19.17 -11.85
N ASP A 463 10.90 19.45 -10.61
CA ASP A 463 11.75 20.12 -9.62
C ASP A 463 12.90 19.21 -9.14
N GLN A 464 12.66 17.91 -8.97
CA GLN A 464 13.73 16.93 -8.74
C GLN A 464 14.68 16.86 -9.96
N GLN A 465 14.17 16.93 -11.20
CA GLN A 465 14.99 16.99 -12.41
C GLN A 465 15.85 18.27 -12.47
N VAL A 466 15.32 19.42 -12.04
CA VAL A 466 16.06 20.69 -11.88
C VAL A 466 17.11 20.61 -10.77
N ALA A 467 16.82 19.95 -9.65
CA ALA A 467 17.78 19.75 -8.55
C ALA A 467 18.96 18.84 -8.98
N LEU A 468 18.67 17.70 -9.61
CA LEU A 468 19.68 16.81 -10.20
C LEU A 468 20.54 17.54 -11.24
N ARG A 469 19.90 18.36 -12.08
CA ARG A 469 20.60 19.24 -13.02
C ARG A 469 21.58 20.20 -12.31
N ARG A 470 21.14 20.88 -11.24
CA ARG A 470 22.01 21.79 -10.48
C ARG A 470 23.21 21.07 -9.84
N ALA A 471 23.01 19.85 -9.34
CA ALA A 471 24.08 19.04 -8.76
C ALA A 471 25.08 18.50 -9.80
N HIS A 472 24.60 17.94 -10.91
CA HIS A 472 25.44 17.21 -11.87
C HIS A 472 25.99 18.06 -13.02
N CYS A 473 25.33 19.17 -13.35
CA CYS A 473 25.70 20.03 -14.48
C CYS A 473 26.32 21.37 -14.04
N GLY A 474 25.92 21.90 -12.87
CA GLY A 474 26.31 23.22 -12.37
C GLY A 474 25.09 24.08 -11.99
N PRO A 475 25.28 25.19 -11.24
CA PRO A 475 24.19 25.90 -10.58
C PRO A 475 23.44 26.93 -11.44
N SER A 476 23.94 27.30 -12.63
CA SER A 476 23.33 28.36 -13.44
C SER A 476 22.15 27.87 -14.29
N ASP A 477 21.27 28.77 -14.72
CA ASP A 477 20.15 28.40 -15.60
C ASP A 477 20.63 27.79 -16.94
N HIS A 478 21.81 28.19 -17.42
CA HIS A 478 22.45 27.54 -18.57
C HIS A 478 22.86 26.09 -18.27
N ASP A 479 23.40 25.82 -17.08
CA ASP A 479 23.72 24.46 -16.66
C ASP A 479 22.46 23.59 -16.52
N VAL A 480 21.35 24.18 -16.05
CA VAL A 480 20.08 23.48 -15.85
C VAL A 480 19.35 23.22 -17.17
N TYR A 481 19.05 24.26 -17.94
CA TYR A 481 18.14 24.16 -19.09
C TYR A 481 18.87 23.98 -20.43
N ASP A 482 20.06 24.55 -20.60
CA ASP A 482 20.78 24.59 -21.89
C ASP A 482 21.86 23.51 -22.06
N LYS A 483 22.50 23.04 -20.99
CA LYS A 483 23.65 22.14 -21.08
C LYS A 483 23.25 20.75 -21.64
N PRO A 484 23.98 20.17 -22.61
CA PRO A 484 23.80 18.79 -23.03
C PRO A 484 23.95 17.80 -21.87
N ALA A 485 23.10 16.78 -21.80
CA ALA A 485 23.13 15.79 -20.71
C ALA A 485 24.50 15.11 -20.54
N SER A 486 25.17 14.82 -21.65
CA SER A 486 26.51 14.23 -21.72
C SER A 486 27.66 15.13 -21.27
N GLN A 487 27.39 16.38 -20.87
CA GLN A 487 28.35 17.28 -20.23
C GLN A 487 28.12 17.42 -18.71
N CYS A 488 27.21 16.63 -18.15
CA CYS A 488 26.95 16.53 -16.71
C CYS A 488 27.60 15.25 -16.15
N SER A 489 27.84 15.22 -14.84
CA SER A 489 28.47 14.08 -14.14
C SER A 489 27.66 13.67 -12.91
N PRO A 490 26.86 12.58 -12.97
CA PRO A 490 26.56 11.74 -14.14
C PRO A 490 25.71 12.43 -15.21
N SER A 491 25.56 11.77 -16.36
CA SER A 491 24.65 12.20 -17.44
C SER A 491 23.25 12.44 -16.87
N THR A 492 22.62 13.57 -17.22
CA THR A 492 21.35 14.00 -16.62
C THR A 492 20.45 14.66 -17.67
N ALA A 493 19.25 14.12 -17.89
CA ALA A 493 18.25 14.66 -18.82
C ALA A 493 17.88 16.13 -18.49
N ARG A 494 17.39 16.88 -19.49
CA ARG A 494 16.84 18.23 -19.27
C ARG A 494 15.47 18.11 -18.59
N PRO A 495 15.03 19.12 -17.82
CA PRO A 495 13.64 19.21 -17.38
C PRO A 495 12.69 19.18 -18.59
N GLY A 496 11.58 18.45 -18.46
CA GLY A 496 10.62 18.16 -19.53
C GLY A 496 10.99 16.99 -20.45
N ALA A 497 12.23 16.50 -20.40
CA ALA A 497 12.78 15.55 -21.36
C ALA A 497 13.04 14.15 -20.79
N SER A 498 12.95 13.93 -19.47
CA SER A 498 13.17 12.61 -18.89
C SER A 498 11.90 11.76 -18.94
N ARG A 499 12.01 10.46 -19.29
CA ARG A 499 10.89 9.52 -19.17
C ARG A 499 10.42 9.31 -17.72
N HIS A 500 11.31 9.48 -16.73
CA HIS A 500 10.95 9.53 -15.31
C HIS A 500 10.04 10.73 -14.96
N GLU A 501 10.15 11.89 -15.62
CA GLU A 501 9.22 13.01 -15.39
C GLU A 501 7.78 12.70 -15.83
N ARG A 502 7.60 11.62 -16.59
CA ARG A 502 6.35 11.17 -17.19
C ARG A 502 5.80 9.91 -16.53
N GLY A 503 6.55 9.29 -15.62
CA GLY A 503 6.23 7.97 -15.06
C GLY A 503 6.39 6.83 -16.07
N LEU A 504 7.24 6.99 -17.09
CA LEU A 504 7.41 6.08 -18.24
C LEU A 504 8.79 5.39 -18.30
N ALA A 505 9.55 5.47 -17.21
CA ALA A 505 10.84 4.81 -17.04
C ALA A 505 10.87 4.06 -15.71
N ILE A 506 11.85 3.18 -15.52
CA ILE A 506 12.19 2.54 -14.26
C ILE A 506 13.71 2.39 -14.18
N ASP A 507 14.28 2.87 -13.07
CA ASP A 507 15.63 2.50 -12.63
C ASP A 507 15.51 1.21 -11.80
N PHE A 508 15.59 0.06 -12.46
CA PHE A 508 15.45 -1.26 -11.84
C PHE A 508 16.64 -1.60 -10.92
N THR A 509 16.30 -2.42 -9.93
CA THR A 509 17.20 -2.97 -8.91
C THR A 509 16.85 -4.43 -8.65
N SER A 510 17.81 -5.21 -8.16
CA SER A 510 17.60 -6.57 -7.68
C SER A 510 18.34 -6.79 -6.37
N GLY A 511 17.65 -7.36 -5.37
CA GLY A 511 18.17 -7.42 -3.99
C GLY A 511 18.57 -6.04 -3.44
N GLY A 512 17.81 -4.99 -3.78
CA GLY A 512 18.08 -3.59 -3.45
C GLY A 512 19.21 -2.92 -4.24
N ARG A 513 19.89 -3.64 -5.15
CA ARG A 513 21.08 -3.14 -5.87
C ARG A 513 20.74 -2.76 -7.31
N THR A 514 21.18 -1.58 -7.74
CA THR A 514 21.19 -1.14 -9.14
C THR A 514 21.77 -2.23 -10.05
N LEU A 515 21.10 -2.51 -11.17
CA LEU A 515 21.51 -3.58 -12.07
C LEU A 515 22.85 -3.29 -12.76
N GLY A 516 23.61 -4.35 -13.02
CA GLY A 516 24.82 -4.29 -13.86
C GLY A 516 24.72 -5.26 -15.02
N ALA A 517 25.47 -5.01 -16.10
CA ALA A 517 25.41 -5.78 -17.34
C ALA A 517 25.73 -7.29 -17.19
N GLY A 518 26.35 -7.71 -16.08
CA GLY A 518 26.59 -9.11 -15.72
C GLY A 518 25.69 -9.67 -14.61
N SER A 519 24.58 -9.00 -14.30
CA SER A 519 23.62 -9.47 -13.28
C SER A 519 22.52 -10.35 -13.89
N ALA A 520 22.08 -11.37 -13.17
CA ALA A 520 21.01 -12.27 -13.63
C ALA A 520 19.70 -11.52 -13.92
N ALA A 521 19.37 -10.51 -13.10
CA ALA A 521 18.22 -9.66 -13.31
C ALA A 521 18.30 -8.83 -14.60
N TYR A 522 19.47 -8.29 -14.96
CA TYR A 522 19.64 -7.63 -16.25
C TYR A 522 19.50 -8.62 -17.42
N ALA A 523 20.12 -9.80 -17.31
CA ALA A 523 20.01 -10.83 -18.35
C ALA A 523 18.56 -11.28 -18.57
N TRP A 524 17.79 -11.43 -17.49
CA TRP A 524 16.36 -11.75 -17.55
C TRP A 524 15.56 -10.62 -18.22
N LEU A 525 15.78 -9.36 -17.84
CA LEU A 525 15.10 -8.21 -18.47
C LEU A 525 15.42 -8.09 -19.97
N VAL A 526 16.66 -8.37 -20.39
CA VAL A 526 17.07 -8.36 -21.82
C VAL A 526 16.34 -9.45 -22.64
N GLU A 527 15.87 -10.53 -22.02
CA GLU A 527 15.11 -11.58 -22.68
C GLU A 527 13.59 -11.35 -22.64
N HIS A 528 13.08 -10.60 -21.66
CA HIS A 528 11.63 -10.53 -21.37
C HIS A 528 10.99 -9.14 -21.47
N ALA A 529 11.69 -8.04 -21.18
CA ALA A 529 11.07 -6.73 -20.94
C ALA A 529 10.35 -6.11 -22.17
N GLU A 530 10.79 -6.44 -23.39
CA GLU A 530 10.15 -6.01 -24.64
C GLU A 530 8.67 -6.43 -24.68
N ALA A 531 8.34 -7.63 -24.18
CA ALA A 531 6.97 -8.14 -24.12
C ALA A 531 6.03 -7.29 -23.23
N TYR A 532 6.60 -6.51 -22.31
CA TYR A 532 5.91 -5.60 -21.40
C TYR A 532 5.97 -4.13 -21.87
N GLY A 533 6.55 -3.87 -23.05
CA GLY A 533 6.70 -2.51 -23.59
C GLY A 533 7.78 -1.69 -22.91
N LEU A 534 8.88 -2.32 -22.47
CA LEU A 534 10.05 -1.63 -21.91
C LEU A 534 11.33 -1.99 -22.67
N GLU A 535 12.06 -0.96 -23.10
CA GLU A 535 13.36 -1.04 -23.78
C GLU A 535 14.48 -0.50 -22.87
N ASN A 536 15.69 -1.05 -22.97
CA ASN A 536 16.84 -0.60 -22.18
C ASN A 536 17.55 0.60 -22.81
N LEU A 537 17.85 1.64 -22.02
CA LEU A 537 18.73 2.73 -22.43
C LEU A 537 20.17 2.20 -22.62
N PRO A 538 20.74 2.25 -23.85
CA PRO A 538 22.03 1.61 -24.12
C PRO A 538 23.19 2.22 -23.32
N GLY A 539 23.73 1.44 -22.39
CA GLY A 539 24.82 1.83 -21.49
C GLY A 539 24.43 1.98 -20.03
N GLU A 540 23.13 1.97 -19.71
CA GLU A 540 22.59 2.00 -18.35
C GLU A 540 21.76 0.72 -18.07
N PRO A 541 22.39 -0.39 -17.61
CA PRO A 541 21.71 -1.68 -17.41
C PRO A 541 20.53 -1.66 -16.42
N TRP A 542 20.44 -0.63 -15.58
CA TRP A 542 19.33 -0.39 -14.67
C TRP A 542 18.17 0.35 -15.31
N HIS A 543 18.37 1.08 -16.40
CA HIS A 543 17.39 2.03 -16.91
C HIS A 543 16.55 1.44 -18.05
N TRP A 544 15.24 1.40 -17.86
CA TRP A 544 14.30 0.83 -18.82
C TRP A 544 13.11 1.77 -18.98
N SER A 545 12.72 2.08 -20.21
CA SER A 545 11.62 3.02 -20.51
C SER A 545 10.87 2.62 -21.77
N VAL A 546 9.70 3.20 -22.00
CA VAL A 546 8.80 2.84 -23.13
C VAL A 546 9.37 3.14 -24.54
N ASP A 547 10.56 3.74 -24.62
CA ASP A 547 11.31 4.00 -25.86
C ASP A 547 12.85 4.02 -25.68
N GLY A 548 13.35 3.44 -24.59
CA GLY A 548 14.80 3.35 -24.31
C GLY A 548 15.51 4.70 -24.10
N SER A 549 14.80 5.75 -23.68
CA SER A 549 15.29 7.12 -23.41
C SER A 549 15.05 7.64 -21.99
#